data_AF-A0A7C5RSB1-F1
#
_entry.id   AF-A0A7C5RSB1-F1
#
_cell.length_a   1.000
_cell.length_b   1.000
_cell.length_c   1.000
_cell.angle_alpha   90.00
_cell.angle_beta   90.00
_cell.angle_gamma   90.00
#
_symmetry.space_group_name_H-M   'P 1'
#
loop_
_entity.id
_entity.type
_entity.pdbx_description
1 polymer ?
#
loop_
_entity_poly.entity_id
_entity_poly.type
_entity_poly.pdbx_seq_one_letter_code
_entity_poly.pdbx_strand_id
1 'polypeptide(L)' 'MRTVLTISMIVVGFALQITSYFFLAAPWNPLYSNPRVPFAPALFILGVMLVFLAAVVYELLPEKQVQ' A
#
# COMPACT_ATOMS: atom_id res chain seq x y z
N MET A 1 -17.34 10.56 4.71
CA MET A 1 -16.90 9.16 4.97
C MET A 1 -15.89 8.70 3.93
N ARG A 2 -16.09 9.08 2.66
CA ARG A 2 -15.17 8.82 1.56
C ARG A 2 -13.75 9.27 1.84
N THR A 3 -13.56 10.52 2.25
CA THR A 3 -12.23 11.09 2.53
C THR A 3 -11.45 10.28 3.57
N VAL A 4 -12.11 9.84 4.65
CA VAL A 4 -11.46 9.04 5.70
C VAL A 4 -11.01 7.69 5.14
N LEU A 5 -11.84 7.04 4.33
CA LEU A 5 -11.53 5.76 3.71
C LEU A 5 -10.42 5.88 2.64
N THR A 6 -10.42 6.95 1.84
CA THR A 6 -9.34 7.24 0.91
C THR A 6 -8.02 7.44 1.64
N ILE A 7 -8.00 8.26 2.70
CA ILE A 7 -6.79 8.52 3.49
C ILE A 7 -6.28 7.23 4.13
N SER A 8 -7.16 6.40 4.69
CA SER A 8 -6.74 5.13 5.29
C SER A 8 -6.15 4.17 4.25
N MET A 9 -6.73 4.08 3.05
CA MET A 9 -6.15 3.29 1.95
C MET A 9 -4.75 3.77 1.56
N ILE A 10 -4.54 5.09 1.47
CA ILE A 10 -3.23 5.68 1.17
C ILE A 10 -2.21 5.32 2.25
N VAL A 11 -2.56 5.54 3.52
CA VAL A 11 -1.67 5.28 4.67
C VAL A 11 -1.30 3.80 4.74
N VAL A 12 -2.29 2.90 4.62
CA VAL A 12 -2.05 1.44 4.63
C VAL A 12 -1.20 1.02 3.43
N GLY A 13 -1.45 1.58 2.25
CA GLY A 13 -0.71 1.25 1.03
C GLY A 13 0.77 1.63 1.13
N PHE A 14 1.08 2.84 1.63
CA PHE A 14 2.46 3.24 1.88
C PHE A 14 3.11 2.47 3.02
N ALA A 15 2.38 2.18 4.10
CA ALA A 15 2.89 1.36 5.20
C ALA A 15 3.29 -0.04 4.71
N LEU A 16 2.49 -0.65 3.83
CA LEU A 16 2.81 -1.93 3.19
C LEU A 16 4.07 -1.84 2.33
N GLN A 17 4.22 -0.79 1.52
CA GLN A 17 5.40 -0.59 0.68
C GLN A 17 6.68 -0.43 1.52
N ILE A 18 6.65 0.43 2.54
CA ILE A 18 7.79 0.68 3.44
C ILE A 18 8.18 -0.61 4.16
N THR A 19 7.19 -1.32 4.72
CA THR A 19 7.44 -2.56 5.46
C THR A 19 8.02 -3.62 4.52
N SER A 20 7.47 -3.75 3.32
CA SER A 20 7.92 -4.73 2.34
C SER A 20 9.35 -4.45 1.88
N TYR A 21 9.68 -3.20 1.58
CA TYR A 21 10.99 -2.85 1.07
C TYR A 21 12.08 -2.94 2.15
N PHE A 22 11.88 -2.28 3.30
CA PHE A 22 12.92 -2.14 4.32
C PHE A 22 13.04 -3.37 5.22
N PHE A 23 11.97 -4.14 5.41
CA PHE A 23 11.97 -5.25 6.36
C PHE A 23 11.86 -6.62 5.71
N LEU A 24 11.35 -6.73 4.48
CA LEU A 24 11.05 -8.02 3.84
C LEU A 24 11.88 -8.32 2.57
N ALA A 25 12.31 -7.31 1.80
CA ALA A 25 12.82 -7.51 0.44
C ALA A 25 14.33 -7.79 0.28
N ALA A 26 15.22 -7.23 1.10
CA ALA A 26 16.63 -7.65 1.19
C ALA A 26 17.30 -6.97 2.39
N PRO A 27 18.20 -7.64 3.13
CA PRO A 27 19.12 -6.97 4.03
C PRO A 27 19.99 -5.94 3.29
N TRP A 28 20.40 -4.85 3.94
CA TRP A 28 21.29 -3.83 3.37
C TRP A 28 22.69 -4.32 2.97
N ASN A 29 22.97 -5.63 3.10
CA ASN A 29 24.25 -6.20 2.72
C ASN A 29 24.18 -6.75 1.28
N PRO A 30 25.00 -6.24 0.34
CA PRO A 30 25.00 -6.67 -1.06
C PRO A 30 25.40 -8.15 -1.27
N LEU A 31 25.94 -8.85 -0.26
CA LEU A 31 26.17 -10.29 -0.30
C LEU A 31 24.88 -11.13 -0.14
N TYR A 32 23.80 -10.53 0.36
CA TYR A 32 22.52 -11.19 0.62
C TYR A 32 21.39 -10.49 -0.13
N SER A 33 21.35 -10.65 -1.45
CA SER A 33 20.31 -10.07 -2.32
C SER A 33 18.97 -10.83 -2.28
N ASN A 34 18.92 -11.95 -1.56
CA ASN A 34 17.68 -12.73 -1.43
C ASN A 34 16.72 -12.02 -0.47
N PRO A 35 15.42 -11.96 -0.81
CA PRO A 35 14.42 -11.43 0.09
C PRO A 35 14.28 -12.30 1.34
N ARG A 36 14.01 -11.65 2.47
CA ARG A 36 13.75 -12.34 3.74
C ARG A 36 12.50 -13.20 3.64
N VAL A 37 11.53 -12.77 2.83
CA VAL A 37 10.34 -13.56 2.48
C VAL A 37 10.10 -13.52 0.96
N PRO A 38 9.79 -14.65 0.32
CA PRO A 38 9.71 -14.75 -1.14
C PRO A 38 8.58 -13.89 -1.75
N PHE A 39 7.56 -13.56 -0.96
CA PHE A 39 6.41 -12.75 -1.38
C PHE A 39 6.55 -11.24 -1.08
N ALA A 40 7.72 -10.77 -0.62
CA ALA A 40 7.94 -9.33 -0.37
C ALA A 40 7.62 -8.44 -1.59
N PRO A 41 7.99 -8.81 -2.84
CA PRO A 41 7.61 -8.03 -4.01
C PRO A 41 6.09 -7.97 -4.23
N ALA A 42 5.36 -9.06 -3.94
CA ALA A 42 3.91 -9.09 -4.08
C ALA A 42 3.21 -8.14 -3.10
N LEU A 43 3.69 -8.07 -1.85
CA LEU A 43 3.17 -7.12 -0.85
C LEU A 43 3.45 -5.66 -1.21
N PHE A 44 4.61 -5.38 -1.80
CA PHE A 44 4.91 -4.05 -2.32
C PHE A 44 3.94 -3.64 -3.42
N ILE A 45 3.70 -4.54 -4.39
CA ILE A 45 2.75 -4.30 -5.49
C ILE A 45 1.32 -4.11 -4.96
N LEU A 46 0.89 -4.92 -3.99
CA LEU A 46 -0.40 -4.73 -3.33
C LEU A 46 -0.52 -3.34 -2.69
N GLY A 47 0.54 -2.86 -2.03
CA GLY A 47 0.58 -1.52 -1.49
C GLY A 47 0.45 -0.44 -2.58
N VAL A 48 1.10 -0.61 -3.74
CA VAL A 48 0.96 0.30 -4.90
C VAL A 48 -0.48 0.29 -5.41
N MET A 49 -1.05 -0.90 -5.66
CA MET A 49 -2.42 -1.06 -6.12
C MET A 49 -3.42 -0.39 -5.17
N LEU A 50 -3.22 -0.52 -3.86
CA LEU A 50 -4.10 0.08 -2.86
C LEU A 50 -4.08 1.61 -2.91
N VAL A 51 -2.90 2.22 -3.07
CA VAL A 51 -2.78 3.69 -3.21
C VAL A 51 -3.48 4.18 -4.49
N PHE A 52 -3.32 3.49 -5.61
CA PHE A 52 -4.03 3.84 -6.85
C PHE A 52 -5.55 3.65 -6.72
N LEU A 53 -5.99 2.56 -6.07
CA LEU A 53 -7.40 2.34 -5.80
C LEU A 53 -8.00 3.42 -4.90
N ALA A 54 -7.21 4.01 -4.00
CA ALA A 54 -7.68 5.10 -3.16
C ALA A 54 -8.17 6.30 -3.99
N ALA A 55 -7.50 6.62 -5.10
CA ALA A 55 -7.94 7.66 -6.04
C ALA A 55 -9.25 7.29 -6.73
N VAL A 56 -9.36 6.05 -7.21
CA VAL A 56 -10.61 5.53 -7.82
C VAL A 56 -11.77 5.62 -6.83
N VAL A 57 -11.56 5.21 -5.58
CA VAL A 57 -12.58 5.26 -4.54
C VAL A 57 -12.94 6.71 -4.18
N TYR A 58 -11.95 7.61 -4.13
CA TYR A 58 -12.20 9.03 -3.87
C TYR A 58 -13.05 9.68 -4.95
N GLU A 59 -12.83 9.34 -6.21
CA GLU A 59 -13.55 9.92 -7.34
C GLU A 59 -14.93 9.28 -7.53
N LEU A 60 -15.05 7.96 -7.36
CA LEU A 60 -16.27 7.23 -7.72
C LEU A 60 -17.24 6.99 -6.55
N LEU A 61 -16.78 7.03 -5.29
CA LEU A 61 -17.66 6.76 -4.16
C LEU A 61 -18.60 7.96 -3.93
N PRO A 62 -19.92 7.82 -4.01
CA PRO A 62 -20.83 8.92 -3.74
C PRO A 62 -20.83 9.30 -2.25
N GLU A 63 -20.89 10.60 -1.95
CA GLU A 63 -21.07 11.06 -0.57
C GLU A 63 -22.57 10.96 -0.25
N LYS A 64 -22.92 10.24 0.81
CA LYS A 64 -24.32 10.11 1.23
C LYS A 64 -24.81 11.51 1.65
N GLN A 65 -25.62 12.14 0.80
CA GLN A 65 -26.32 13.37 1.16
C GLN A 65 -27.36 12.99 2.23
N VAL A 66 -27.13 13.46 3.46
CA VAL A 66 -28.17 13.41 4.50
C VAL A 66 -29.23 14.40 4.03
N GLN A 67 -30.35 13.88 3.55
CA GLN A 67 -31.58 14.67 3.33
C GLN A 67 -32.15 15.10 4.68
#